data_AF-A0A5Q2MF91-F1
#
_entry.id   AF-A0A5Q2MF91-F1
#
_cell.length_a   1.000
_cell.length_b   1.000
_cell.length_c   1.000
_cell.angle_alpha   90.00
_cell.angle_beta   90.00
_cell.angle_gamma   90.00
#
_symmetry.space_group_name_H-M   'P 1'
#
loop_
_entity.id
_entity.type
_entity.pdbx_description
1 polymer ?
#
loop_
_entity_poly.entity_id
_entity_poly.type
_entity_poly.pdbx_seq_one_letter_code
_entity_poly.pdbx_strand_id
1 'polypeptide(L)'
;MDSAWDRLLDLVDRLATDPTLTIGAENEAEMVPLISAAMEVHDIDSELDVPDVARWLVGLVHAHRAVREAHPEVDPEDDLSDLRVIVTRWLHRARPR
;
A
#
# COMPACT_ATOMS: atom_id res chain seq x y z
N MET A 1 -10.45 10.93 13.72
CA MET A 1 -9.06 11.28 13.35
C MET A 1 -8.56 10.05 12.64
N ASP A 2 -8.23 10.16 11.36
CA ASP A 2 -7.80 9.00 10.57
C ASP A 2 -6.47 8.48 11.12
N SER A 3 -6.38 7.16 11.28
CA SER A 3 -5.19 6.49 11.82
C SER A 3 -4.03 6.56 10.84
N ALA A 4 -2.82 6.21 11.30
CA ALA A 4 -1.66 6.10 10.42
C ALA A 4 -1.86 5.03 9.33
N TRP A 5 -2.56 3.95 9.68
CA TRP A 5 -2.98 2.90 8.75
C TRP A 5 -3.93 3.43 7.68
N ASP A 6 -4.99 4.14 8.07
CA ASP A 6 -5.96 4.68 7.11
C ASP A 6 -5.28 5.63 6.12
N ARG A 7 -4.40 6.50 6.62
CA ARG A 7 -3.63 7.42 5.78
C ARG A 7 -2.65 6.71 4.84
N LEU A 8 -2.08 5.58 5.27
CA LEU A 8 -1.22 4.77 4.41
C LEU A 8 -2.03 4.15 3.27
N LEU A 9 -3.21 3.60 3.56
CA LEU A 9 -4.10 3.05 2.54
C LEU A 9 -4.61 4.13 1.58
N ASP A 10 -5.00 5.31 2.09
CA ASP A 10 -5.40 6.45 1.26
C ASP A 10 -4.28 6.88 0.31
N LEU A 11 -3.03 6.88 0.79
CA LEU A 11 -1.86 7.16 -0.05
C LEU A 11 -1.67 6.10 -1.13
N VAL A 12 -1.78 4.82 -0.79
CA VAL A 12 -1.71 3.70 -1.74
C VAL A 12 -2.81 3.82 -2.80
N ASP A 13 -4.05 4.07 -2.39
CA ASP A 13 -5.21 4.19 -3.28
C ASP A 13 -5.05 5.38 -4.24
N ARG A 14 -4.65 6.54 -3.71
CA ARG A 14 -4.39 7.74 -4.51
C ARG A 14 -3.31 7.45 -5.56
N LEU A 15 -2.20 6.82 -5.16
CA LEU A 15 -1.16 6.43 -6.10
C LEU A 15 -1.64 5.33 -7.06
N ALA A 16 -2.51 4.41 -6.67
CA ALA A 16 -3.00 3.36 -7.55
C ALA A 16 -4.00 3.86 -8.62
N THR A 17 -4.73 4.93 -8.32
CA THR A 17 -5.86 5.40 -9.13
C THR A 17 -5.55 6.63 -9.98
N ASP A 18 -4.65 7.52 -9.56
CA ASP A 18 -4.31 8.74 -10.29
C ASP A 18 -3.07 8.54 -11.18
N PRO A 19 -3.23 8.34 -12.51
CA PRO A 19 -2.10 8.11 -13.40
C PRO A 19 -1.20 9.33 -13.59
N THR A 20 -1.62 10.52 -13.13
CA THR A 20 -0.82 11.75 -13.23
C THR A 20 0.26 11.85 -12.16
N LEU A 21 0.11 11.08 -11.07
CA LEU A 21 1.10 11.04 -9.99
C LEU A 21 2.31 10.19 -10.41
N THR A 22 3.50 10.72 -10.17
CA THR A 22 4.75 9.95 -10.30
C THR A 22 4.89 9.03 -9.08
N ILE A 23 5.42 7.82 -9.33
CA ILE A 23 5.70 6.83 -8.30
C ILE A 23 7.22 6.74 -8.15
N GLY A 24 7.74 7.03 -6.96
CA GLY A 24 9.18 7.10 -6.73
C GLY A 24 9.59 7.21 -5.26
N ALA A 25 10.87 7.55 -5.05
CA ALA A 25 11.50 7.62 -3.73
C ALA A 25 10.84 8.65 -2.79
N GLU A 26 10.21 9.68 -3.35
CA GLU A 26 9.41 10.64 -2.61
C GLU A 26 8.19 10.00 -1.92
N ASN A 27 7.56 9.03 -2.57
CA ASN A 27 6.43 8.30 -1.98
C ASN A 27 6.91 7.31 -0.93
N GLU A 28 8.08 6.68 -1.13
CA GLU A 28 8.70 5.84 -0.10
C GLU A 28 8.93 6.67 1.18
N ALA A 29 9.52 7.86 1.04
CA ALA A 29 9.76 8.77 2.15
C ALA A 29 8.48 9.23 2.86
N GLU A 30 7.38 9.41 2.12
CA GLU A 30 6.05 9.76 2.67
C GLU A 30 5.42 8.57 3.43
N MET A 31 5.63 7.34 2.96
CA MET A 31 5.09 6.12 3.59
C MET A 31 5.80 5.75 4.90
N VAL A 32 7.13 5.94 4.98
CA VAL A 32 7.95 5.57 6.16
C VAL A 32 7.34 6.03 7.50
N PRO A 33 6.99 7.31 7.73
CA PRO A 33 6.42 7.73 9.00
C PRO A 33 5.04 7.13 9.27
N LEU A 34 4.23 6.85 8.25
CA LEU A 34 2.92 6.21 8.40
C LEU A 34 3.06 4.75 8.82
N ILE A 35 3.99 4.03 8.20
CA ILE A 35 4.29 2.64 8.53
C ILE A 35 4.79 2.54 9.96
N SER A 36 5.78 3.36 10.34
CA SER A 36 6.30 3.39 11.72
C SER A 36 5.20 3.65 12.74
N ALA A 37 4.34 4.65 12.51
CA ALA A 37 3.25 4.98 13.43
C ALA A 37 2.19 3.86 13.51
N ALA A 38 1.91 3.17 12.41
CA ALA A 38 0.99 2.03 12.40
C ALA A 38 1.58 0.79 13.11
N MET A 39 2.91 0.60 13.07
CA MET A 39 3.59 -0.44 13.85
C MET A 39 3.54 -0.16 15.36
N GLU A 40 3.67 1.10 15.77
CA GLU A 40 3.61 1.50 17.19
C GLU A 40 2.27 1.13 17.86
N VAL A 41 1.18 1.10 17.09
CA VAL A 41 -0.16 0.72 17.56
C VAL A 41 -0.56 -0.71 17.18
N HIS A 42 0.38 -1.51 16.64
CA HIS A 42 0.20 -2.90 16.24
C HIS A 42 -0.79 -3.16 15.10
N ASP A 43 -1.03 -2.16 14.24
CA ASP A 43 -1.80 -2.35 13.00
C ASP A 43 -0.94 -3.03 11.92
N ILE A 44 0.35 -2.68 11.84
CA ILE A 44 1.35 -3.35 11.00
C ILE A 44 2.23 -4.27 11.85
N ASP A 45 2.60 -5.41 11.29
CA ASP A 45 3.51 -6.36 11.92
C ASP A 45 4.89 -5.73 12.19
N SER A 46 5.27 -5.65 13.47
CA SER A 46 6.54 -5.10 13.93
C SER A 46 7.77 -5.93 13.54
N GLU A 47 7.59 -7.14 13.00
CA GLU A 47 8.70 -7.95 12.46
C GLU A 47 9.17 -7.49 11.07
N LEU A 48 8.43 -6.59 10.41
CA LEU A 48 8.78 -6.03 9.11
C LEU A 48 9.76 -4.85 9.24
N ASP A 49 10.63 -4.68 8.23
CA ASP A 49 11.51 -3.52 8.12
C ASP A 49 10.81 -2.36 7.41
N VAL A 50 10.79 -1.17 8.04
CA VAL A 50 10.01 -0.01 7.56
C VAL A 50 10.46 0.48 6.17
N PRO A 51 11.76 0.75 5.92
CA PRO A 51 12.24 1.11 4.58
C PRO A 51 11.88 0.08 3.50
N ASP A 52 12.04 -1.22 3.80
CA ASP A 52 11.70 -2.26 2.85
C ASP A 52 10.19 -2.30 2.56
N VAL A 53 9.34 -2.15 3.57
CA VAL A 53 7.88 -2.08 3.38
C VAL A 53 7.52 -0.91 2.46
N ALA A 54 8.07 0.28 2.69
CA ALA A 54 7.81 1.46 1.85
C ALA A 54 8.21 1.21 0.38
N ARG A 55 9.43 0.69 0.17
CA ARG A 55 9.95 0.33 -1.16
C ARG A 55 9.07 -0.69 -1.88
N TRP A 56 8.61 -1.71 -1.17
CA TRP A 56 7.74 -2.75 -1.74
C TRP A 56 6.33 -2.25 -2.03
N LEU A 57 5.75 -1.40 -1.18
CA LEU A 57 4.44 -0.77 -1.45
C LEU A 57 4.48 0.07 -2.72
N VAL A 58 5.52 0.90 -2.87
CA VAL A 58 5.74 1.70 -4.09
C VAL A 58 5.88 0.79 -5.32
N GLY A 59 6.67 -0.29 -5.23
CA GLY A 59 6.79 -1.27 -6.30
C GLY A 59 5.47 -1.97 -6.64
N LEU A 60 4.66 -2.30 -5.64
CA LEU A 60 3.36 -2.94 -5.82
C LEU A 60 2.37 -2.02 -6.52
N VAL A 61 2.32 -0.73 -6.16
CA VAL A 61 1.46 0.26 -6.84
C VAL A 61 1.89 0.42 -8.30
N HIS A 62 3.21 0.47 -8.56
CA HIS A 62 3.72 0.52 -9.93
C HIS A 62 3.29 -0.72 -10.75
N ALA A 63 3.41 -1.91 -10.16
CA ALA A 63 2.98 -3.15 -10.81
C ALA A 63 1.47 -3.19 -11.05
N HIS A 64 0.67 -2.77 -10.07
CA HIS A 64 -0.78 -2.68 -10.19
C HIS A 64 -1.20 -1.76 -11.36
N ARG A 65 -0.60 -0.58 -11.50
CA ARG A 65 -0.89 0.30 -12.65
C ARG A 65 -0.60 -0.38 -13.99
N ALA A 66 0.52 -1.10 -14.08
CA ALA A 66 0.88 -1.83 -15.31
C ALA A 66 -0.09 -2.99 -15.59
N VAL A 67 -0.55 -3.70 -14.55
CA VAL A 67 -1.57 -4.76 -14.68
C VAL A 67 -2.89 -4.18 -15.18
N ARG A 68 -3.35 -3.06 -14.62
CA ARG A 68 -4.57 -2.37 -15.07
C ARG A 68 -4.51 -1.94 -16.54
N GLU A 69 -3.36 -1.42 -16.97
CA GLU A 69 -3.16 -1.04 -18.37
C GLU A 69 -3.24 -2.26 -19.31
N ALA A 70 -2.71 -3.41 -18.86
CA ALA A 70 -2.72 -4.65 -19.63
C ALA A 70 -4.08 -5.38 -19.63
N HIS A 71 -4.94 -5.09 -18.65
CA HIS A 71 -6.22 -5.78 -18.42
C HIS A 71 -7.41 -4.82 -18.34
N PRO A 72 -7.76 -4.09 -19.42
CA PRO A 72 -8.85 -3.12 -19.44
C PRO A 72 -10.25 -3.74 -19.27
N GLU A 73 -10.38 -5.06 -19.38
CA GLU A 73 -11.62 -5.80 -19.15
C GLU A 73 -12.01 -5.96 -17.67
N VAL A 74 -11.07 -5.74 -16.75
CA VAL A 74 -11.28 -5.86 -15.30
C VAL A 74 -11.91 -4.58 -14.76
N ASP A 75 -12.90 -4.72 -13.89
CA ASP A 75 -13.51 -3.57 -13.24
C ASP A 75 -12.51 -2.84 -12.33
N PRO A 76 -12.35 -1.50 -12.47
CA PRO A 76 -11.39 -0.75 -11.66
C PRO A 76 -11.62 -0.78 -10.15
N GLU A 77 -12.88 -0.91 -9.70
CA GLU A 77 -13.20 -0.96 -8.28
C GLU A 77 -12.84 -2.33 -7.69
N ASP A 78 -13.10 -3.40 -8.44
CA ASP A 78 -12.71 -4.76 -8.05
C ASP A 78 -11.18 -4.89 -7.96
N ASP A 79 -10.44 -4.38 -8.94
CA ASP A 79 -8.97 -4.43 -8.97
C ASP A 79 -8.33 -3.64 -7.81
N LEU A 80 -8.86 -2.44 -7.51
CA LEU A 80 -8.43 -1.65 -6.36
C LEU A 80 -8.78 -2.33 -5.03
N SER A 81 -9.95 -2.97 -4.94
CA SER A 81 -10.36 -3.75 -3.77
C SER A 81 -9.40 -4.92 -3.52
N ASP A 82 -9.00 -5.63 -4.57
CA ASP A 82 -8.03 -6.72 -4.48
C ASP A 82 -6.64 -6.23 -4.03
N LEU A 83 -6.17 -5.09 -4.53
CA LEU A 83 -4.92 -4.47 -4.06
C LEU A 83 -4.96 -4.20 -2.54
N ARG A 84 -6.05 -3.61 -2.04
CA ARG A 84 -6.21 -3.33 -0.60
C ARG A 84 -6.21 -4.61 0.22
N VAL A 85 -6.84 -5.69 -0.25
CA VAL A 85 -6.83 -6.99 0.42
C VAL A 85 -5.41 -7.57 0.47
N ILE A 86 -4.67 -7.50 -0.63
CA ILE A 86 -3.27 -7.98 -0.70
C ILE A 86 -2.40 -7.22 0.30
N VAL A 87 -2.45 -5.88 0.27
CA VAL A 87 -1.68 -5.01 1.18
C VAL A 87 -2.03 -5.31 2.63
N THR A 88 -3.31 -5.37 2.97
CA THR A 88 -3.77 -5.66 4.33
C THR A 88 -3.27 -7.01 4.83
N ARG A 89 -3.39 -8.06 4.01
CA ARG A 89 -2.95 -9.41 4.39
C ARG A 89 -1.44 -9.53 4.54
N TRP A 90 -0.68 -8.75 3.76
CA TRP A 90 0.76 -8.78 3.79
C TRP A 90 1.33 -8.00 4.98
N LEU A 91 0.72 -6.86 5.34
CA LEU A 91 1.23 -5.99 6.40
C LEU A 91 0.72 -6.33 7.79
N HIS A 92 -0.45 -6.94 7.91
CA HIS A 92 -0.98 -7.34 9.20
C HIS A 92 -0.32 -8.62 9.68
N ARG A 93 -0.09 -8.71 11.00
CA ARG A 93 0.46 -9.91 11.64
C ARG A 93 -0.33 -11.16 11.26
N ALA A 94 0.37 -12.18 10.77
CA ALA A 94 -0.26 -13.46 10.48
C ALA A 94 -0.81 -14.08 11.77
N ARG A 95 -2.12 -14.34 11.81
CA ARG A 95 -2.71 -15.11 12.92
C ARG A 95 -2.31 -16.58 12.75
N PRO A 96 -1.71 -17.23 13.77
CA PRO A 96 -1.51 -18.68 13.74
C PRO A 96 -2.86 -19.38 13.51
N ARG A 97 -2.86 -20.38 12.62
CA ARG A 97 -4.02 -21.25 12.38
C ARG A 97 -4.25 -22.22 13.54
#